data_AF-W9GCL9-F1
#
_entry.id   AF-W9GCL9-F1
#
_cell.length_a   1.000
_cell.length_b   1.000
_cell.length_c   1.000
_cell.angle_alpha   90.00
_cell.angle_beta   90.00
_cell.angle_gamma   90.00
#
_symmetry.space_group_name_H-M   'P 1'
#
loop_
_entity.id
_entity.type
_entity.pdbx_description
1 polymer ?
#
loop_
_entity_poly.entity_id
_entity_poly.type
_entity_poly.pdbx_seq_one_letter_code
_entity_poly.pdbx_strand_id
1 'polypeptide(L)'
;SKGHYSSKGHNPTVTVVAGGAERGDSVAAGLGALSGGVHVVLVHDAARCLAPSTVFARVIEAVRGGAAAAVPGLPVVDTIKEVDACGRVVGTPDRSRLRAVQTPQAFSRTVLERAHAVTSDATDDAALVERLGEPVIVVPGDERALKITTREDLDRAARILAG
;
A
#
# COMPACT_ATOMS: atom_id res chain seq x y z
N SER A 1 21.37 16.60 -3.71
CA SER A 1 21.24 17.20 -5.05
C SER A 1 19.94 16.70 -5.65
N LYS A 2 18.97 17.59 -5.94
CA LYS A 2 17.68 17.22 -6.55
C LYS A 2 17.90 17.12 -8.07
N GLY A 3 17.74 15.93 -8.64
CA GLY A 3 17.82 15.73 -10.09
C GLY A 3 16.42 15.72 -10.69
N HIS A 4 16.14 16.63 -11.63
CA HIS A 4 14.95 16.58 -12.48
C HIS A 4 15.35 15.96 -13.82
N TYR A 5 14.74 14.82 -14.17
CA TYR A 5 14.94 14.17 -15.47
C TYR A 5 13.69 14.37 -16.34
N SER A 6 13.86 14.83 -17.58
CA SER A 6 12.78 15.03 -18.55
C SER A 6 13.18 14.48 -19.91
N SER A 7 12.41 13.50 -20.41
CA SER A 7 12.42 13.03 -21.79
C SER A 7 10.98 13.10 -22.34
N LYS A 8 10.83 13.45 -23.61
CA LYS A 8 9.53 13.82 -24.22
C LYS A 8 8.61 12.60 -24.38
N GLY A 9 7.40 12.70 -23.80
CA GLY A 9 6.26 11.79 -24.01
C GLY A 9 5.52 11.50 -22.71
N HIS A 10 4.53 12.34 -22.33
CA HIS A 10 3.80 12.30 -21.04
C HIS A 10 4.60 11.65 -19.90
N ASN A 11 5.79 12.17 -19.64
CA ASN A 11 6.63 11.60 -18.59
C ASN A 11 5.94 11.93 -17.26
N PRO A 12 5.58 10.94 -16.44
CA PRO A 12 5.16 11.23 -15.09
C PRO A 12 6.27 12.05 -14.43
N THR A 13 5.89 13.14 -13.77
CA THR A 13 6.86 13.93 -13.00
C THR A 13 7.36 13.06 -11.85
N VAL A 14 8.56 12.52 -11.99
CA VAL A 14 9.21 11.74 -10.93
C VAL A 14 10.10 12.66 -10.13
N THR A 15 9.79 12.80 -8.85
CA THR A 15 10.67 13.44 -7.87
C THR A 15 11.29 12.35 -7.01
N VAL A 16 12.62 12.24 -7.06
CA VAL A 16 13.38 11.30 -6.21
C VAL A 16 13.82 12.03 -4.95
N VAL A 17 13.46 11.46 -3.80
CA VAL A 17 13.94 11.90 -2.48
C VAL A 17 14.81 10.79 -1.88
N ALA A 18 15.83 11.17 -1.11
CA ALA A 18 16.59 10.18 -0.35
C ALA A 18 15.68 9.60 0.74
N GLY A 19 15.67 8.27 0.88
CA GLY A 19 15.05 7.62 2.02
C GLY A 19 15.78 7.96 3.33
N GLY A 20 15.09 7.78 4.46
CA GLY A 20 15.70 7.91 5.79
C GLY A 20 16.17 6.57 6.34
N ALA A 21 16.48 6.55 7.64
CA ALA A 21 16.98 5.35 8.31
C ALA A 21 15.89 4.26 8.42
N GLU A 22 14.64 4.69 8.60
CA GLU A 22 13.49 3.81 8.70
C GLU A 22 12.46 4.04 7.57
N ARG A 23 11.48 3.14 7.49
CA ARG A 23 10.37 3.24 6.52
C ARG A 23 9.59 4.55 6.72
N GLY A 24 9.31 4.92 7.97
CA GLY A 24 8.59 6.14 8.32
C GLY A 24 9.28 7.40 7.83
N ASP A 25 10.60 7.50 8.02
CA ASP A 25 11.40 8.63 7.55
C ASP A 25 11.34 8.80 6.02
N SER A 26 11.37 7.67 5.31
CA SER A 26 11.31 7.66 3.85
C SER A 26 9.96 8.17 3.33
N VAL A 27 8.85 7.79 3.99
CA VAL A 27 7.51 8.30 3.64
C VAL A 27 7.38 9.77 4.00
N ALA A 28 7.87 10.19 5.17
CA ALA A 28 7.86 11.60 5.59
C ALA A 28 8.63 12.50 4.60
N ALA A 29 9.80 12.05 4.13
CA ALA A 29 10.56 12.75 3.08
C ALA A 29 9.78 12.88 1.77
N GLY A 30 9.06 11.82 1.39
CA GLY A 30 8.17 11.83 0.23
C GLY A 30 7.02 12.83 0.37
N LEU A 31 6.34 12.83 1.52
CA LEU A 31 5.25 13.76 1.83
C LEU A 31 5.71 15.22 1.79
N GLY A 32 6.90 15.51 2.33
CA GLY A 32 7.50 16.84 2.31
C GLY A 32 7.82 17.37 0.90
N ALA A 33 7.90 16.49 -0.11
CA ALA A 33 8.11 16.88 -1.50
C ALA A 33 6.81 17.12 -2.29
N LEU A 34 5.64 16.79 -1.73
CA LEU A 34 4.35 16.95 -2.39
C LEU A 34 3.89 18.41 -2.41
N SER A 35 3.48 18.90 -3.59
CA SER A 35 2.86 20.23 -3.73
C SER A 35 1.60 20.37 -2.88
N GLY A 36 1.28 21.58 -2.42
CA GLY A 36 0.14 21.82 -1.51
C GLY A 36 -1.25 21.43 -2.05
N GLY A 37 -1.43 21.32 -3.37
CA GLY A 37 -2.70 20.89 -3.98
C GLY A 37 -2.96 19.37 -3.97
N VAL A 38 -2.04 18.56 -3.42
CA VAL A 38 -2.23 17.12 -3.31
C VAL A 38 -3.06 16.81 -2.07
N HIS A 39 -4.23 16.18 -2.27
CA HIS A 39 -5.13 15.77 -1.18
C HIS A 39 -5.19 14.26 -0.97
N VAL A 40 -4.90 13.47 -2.00
CA VAL A 40 -4.85 12.01 -1.94
C VAL A 40 -3.42 11.56 -2.21
N VAL A 41 -2.87 10.75 -1.32
CA VAL A 41 -1.53 10.17 -1.43
C VAL A 41 -1.65 8.67 -1.63
N LEU A 42 -0.87 8.14 -2.57
CA LEU A 42 -0.76 6.70 -2.79
C LEU A 42 0.62 6.23 -2.33
N VAL A 43 0.66 5.18 -1.53
CA VAL A 43 1.89 4.44 -1.22
C VAL A 43 1.83 3.08 -1.89
N HIS A 44 2.84 2.74 -2.67
CA HIS A 44 2.86 1.52 -3.49
C HIS A 44 4.22 0.82 -3.42
N ASP A 45 4.17 -0.51 -3.32
CA ASP A 45 5.36 -1.35 -3.34
C ASP A 45 5.82 -1.50 -4.79
N ALA A 46 7.04 -1.08 -5.11
CA ALA A 46 7.62 -1.30 -6.44
C ALA A 46 7.64 -2.78 -6.87
N ALA A 47 7.66 -3.70 -5.90
CA ALA A 47 7.59 -5.14 -6.12
C ALA A 47 6.22 -5.64 -6.61
N ARG A 48 5.16 -4.80 -6.63
CA ARG A 48 3.82 -5.12 -7.17
C ARG A 48 3.63 -4.51 -8.56
N CYS A 49 4.63 -4.70 -9.45
CA CYS A 49 4.74 -4.00 -10.73
C CYS A 49 3.62 -4.30 -11.74
N LEU A 50 2.81 -5.34 -11.52
CA LEU A 50 1.69 -5.72 -12.40
C LEU A 50 0.32 -5.27 -11.85
N ALA A 51 0.29 -4.47 -10.78
CA ALA A 51 -0.95 -3.94 -10.21
C ALA A 51 -1.73 -3.15 -11.29
N PRO A 52 -2.97 -3.56 -11.62
CA PRO A 52 -3.76 -2.89 -12.67
C PRO A 52 -4.20 -1.49 -12.24
N SER A 53 -4.27 -0.55 -13.18
CA SER A 53 -4.74 0.83 -12.94
C SER A 53 -6.14 0.90 -12.31
N THR A 54 -7.00 -0.10 -12.53
CA THR A 54 -8.31 -0.21 -11.90
C THR A 54 -8.23 -0.40 -10.38
N VAL A 55 -7.17 -1.03 -9.86
CA VAL A 55 -6.93 -1.10 -8.41
C VAL A 55 -6.61 0.30 -7.85
N PHE A 56 -5.75 1.06 -8.54
CA PHE A 56 -5.42 2.44 -8.17
C PHE A 56 -6.67 3.33 -8.17
N ALA A 57 -7.49 3.25 -9.22
CA ALA A 57 -8.73 4.00 -9.30
C ALA A 57 -9.67 3.71 -8.12
N ARG A 58 -9.85 2.43 -7.75
CA ARG A 58 -10.74 2.04 -6.63
C ARG A 58 -10.30 2.63 -5.29
N VAL A 59 -9.01 2.60 -4.98
CA VAL A 59 -8.51 3.16 -3.71
C VAL A 59 -8.58 4.69 -3.69
N ILE A 60 -8.31 5.34 -4.83
CA ILE A 60 -8.45 6.81 -4.97
C ILE A 60 -9.89 7.23 -4.75
N GLU A 61 -10.85 6.57 -5.42
CA GLU A 61 -12.26 6.93 -5.34
C GLU A 61 -12.83 6.70 -3.93
N ALA A 62 -12.36 5.68 -3.21
CA ALA A 62 -12.73 5.49 -1.81
C ALA A 62 -12.31 6.69 -0.93
N VAL A 63 -11.07 7.18 -1.08
CA VAL A 63 -10.59 8.35 -0.32
C VAL A 63 -11.29 9.63 -0.76
N ARG A 64 -11.50 9.83 -2.07
CA ARG A 64 -12.30 10.96 -2.59
C ARG A 64 -13.75 10.95 -2.11
N GLY A 65 -14.31 9.76 -1.88
CA GLY A 65 -15.61 9.55 -1.27
C GLY A 65 -15.66 9.82 0.23
N GLY A 66 -14.54 10.21 0.85
CA GLY A 66 -14.46 10.61 2.26
C GLY A 66 -13.79 9.59 3.19
N ALA A 67 -13.27 8.48 2.67
CA ALA A 67 -12.49 7.56 3.50
C ALA A 67 -11.16 8.20 3.93
N ALA A 68 -10.78 8.00 5.19
CA ALA A 68 -9.47 8.44 5.69
C ALA A 68 -8.32 7.71 4.99
N ALA A 69 -8.50 6.41 4.77
CA ALA A 69 -7.59 5.55 4.02
C ALA A 69 -8.34 4.41 3.32
N ALA A 70 -7.73 3.86 2.27
CA ALA A 70 -8.23 2.70 1.56
C ALA A 70 -7.12 1.75 1.13
N VAL A 71 -7.36 0.45 1.26
CA VAL A 71 -6.45 -0.61 0.83
C VAL A 71 -7.16 -1.65 -0.04
N PRO A 72 -6.52 -2.20 -1.08
CA PRO A 72 -7.04 -3.31 -1.84
C PRO A 72 -6.85 -4.60 -1.06
N GLY A 73 -7.86 -5.47 -1.08
CA GLY A 73 -7.79 -6.77 -0.42
C GLY A 73 -8.45 -7.88 -1.24
N LEU A 74 -7.82 -9.05 -1.24
CA LEU A 74 -8.42 -10.28 -1.76
C LEU A 74 -9.01 -11.12 -0.63
N PRO A 75 -10.12 -11.85 -0.84
CA PRO A 75 -10.57 -12.87 0.10
C PRO A 75 -9.46 -13.88 0.38
N VAL A 76 -9.33 -14.29 1.64
CA VAL A 76 -8.41 -15.39 1.98
C VAL A 76 -9.05 -16.71 1.59
N VAL A 77 -8.33 -17.53 0.83
CA VAL A 77 -8.82 -18.84 0.36
C VAL A 77 -8.49 -19.96 1.34
N ASP A 78 -7.33 -19.89 1.99
CA ASP A 78 -6.89 -20.89 2.95
C ASP A 78 -7.52 -20.67 4.33
N THR A 79 -7.50 -21.72 5.16
CA THR A 79 -7.87 -21.59 6.57
C THR A 79 -6.70 -20.96 7.33
N ILE A 80 -6.94 -19.84 8.01
CA ILE A 80 -5.94 -19.17 8.85
C ILE A 80 -6.08 -19.64 10.29
N LYS A 81 -4.95 -19.93 10.94
CA LYS A 81 -4.85 -20.27 12.36
C LYS A 81 -4.07 -19.18 13.08
N GLU A 82 -4.57 -18.76 14.22
CA GLU A 82 -3.77 -18.03 15.19
C GLU A 82 -2.97 -19.04 16.01
N VAL A 83 -1.67 -18.82 16.14
CA VAL A 83 -0.76 -19.71 16.87
C VAL A 83 0.00 -18.94 17.94
N ASP A 84 0.21 -19.57 19.09
CA ASP A 84 1.04 -19.01 20.16
C ASP A 84 2.56 -19.18 19.89
N ALA A 85 3.39 -18.64 20.78
CA ALA A 85 4.85 -18.75 20.68
C ALA A 85 5.39 -20.19 20.75
N CYS A 86 4.59 -21.14 21.23
CA CYS A 86 4.93 -22.57 21.30
C CYS A 86 4.43 -23.33 20.05
N GLY A 87 3.82 -22.65 19.08
CA GLY A 87 3.27 -23.26 17.86
C GLY A 87 1.92 -23.94 18.04
N ARG A 88 1.20 -23.69 19.15
CA ARG A 88 -0.13 -24.27 19.38
C ARG A 88 -1.21 -23.39 18.77
N VAL A 89 -2.20 -24.00 18.13
CA VAL A 89 -3.37 -23.28 17.61
C VAL A 89 -4.19 -22.73 18.78
N VAL A 90 -4.36 -21.41 18.83
CA VAL A 90 -5.19 -20.71 19.83
C VAL A 90 -6.49 -20.16 19.25
N GLY A 91 -6.58 -20.08 17.92
CA GLY A 91 -7.74 -19.51 17.25
C GLY A 91 -7.85 -19.91 15.80
N THR A 92 -9.05 -19.77 15.25
CA THR A 92 -9.34 -19.86 13.82
C THR A 92 -10.31 -18.73 13.49
N PRO A 93 -9.81 -17.57 13.02
CA PRO A 93 -10.68 -16.46 12.67
C PRO A 93 -11.69 -16.86 11.60
N ASP A 94 -12.85 -16.19 11.61
CA ASP A 94 -13.81 -16.32 10.52
C ASP A 94 -13.21 -15.78 9.21
N ARG A 95 -12.86 -16.71 8.31
CA ARG A 95 -12.25 -16.43 7.01
C ARG A 95 -13.06 -15.44 6.16
N SER A 96 -14.38 -15.39 6.32
CA SER A 96 -15.24 -14.47 5.55
C SER A 96 -14.91 -12.99 5.84
N ARG A 97 -14.37 -12.72 7.03
CA ARG A 97 -13.95 -11.40 7.50
C ARG A 97 -12.47 -11.08 7.24
N LEU A 98 -11.70 -12.03 6.71
CA LEU A 98 -10.28 -11.86 6.45
C LEU A 98 -10.01 -11.40 5.02
N ARG A 99 -9.00 -10.54 4.85
CA ARG A 99 -8.52 -10.09 3.55
C ARG A 99 -6.99 -10.13 3.50
N ALA A 100 -6.45 -10.66 2.41
CA ALA A 100 -5.04 -10.52 2.08
C ALA A 100 -4.83 -9.13 1.45
N VAL A 101 -4.26 -8.21 2.24
CA VAL A 101 -4.08 -6.81 1.84
C VAL A 101 -2.96 -6.68 0.80
N GLN A 102 -3.18 -5.78 -0.15
CA GLN A 102 -2.27 -5.45 -1.25
C GLN A 102 -1.91 -3.96 -1.19
N THR A 103 -0.98 -3.52 -2.06
CA THR A 103 -0.79 -2.09 -2.35
C THR A 103 -1.07 -1.86 -3.85
N PRO A 104 -1.49 -0.66 -4.29
CA PRO A 104 -1.35 0.66 -3.64
C PRO A 104 -2.29 0.86 -2.45
N GLN A 105 -1.83 1.52 -1.40
CA GLN A 105 -2.65 2.05 -0.31
C GLN A 105 -2.91 3.53 -0.59
N ALA A 106 -4.14 3.99 -0.42
CA ALA A 106 -4.52 5.39 -0.60
C ALA A 106 -4.88 6.04 0.73
N PHE A 107 -4.52 7.31 0.88
CA PHE A 107 -4.73 8.06 2.10
C PHE A 107 -5.18 9.49 1.79
N SER A 108 -6.02 10.05 2.65
CA SER A 108 -6.09 11.50 2.79
C SER A 108 -4.71 12.00 3.24
N ARG A 109 -4.17 13.02 2.56
CA ARG A 109 -2.85 13.58 2.88
C ARG A 109 -2.76 13.97 4.36
N THR A 110 -3.76 14.66 4.87
CA THR A 110 -3.76 15.18 6.24
C THR A 110 -3.77 14.05 7.28
N VAL A 111 -4.46 12.96 6.98
CA VAL A 111 -4.48 11.76 7.83
C VAL A 111 -3.13 11.07 7.81
N LEU A 112 -2.54 10.88 6.64
CA LEU A 112 -1.23 10.24 6.51
C LEU A 112 -0.12 11.04 7.21
N GLU A 113 -0.13 12.36 7.06
CA GLU A 113 0.80 13.27 7.77
C GLU A 113 0.65 13.15 9.28
N ARG A 114 -0.59 13.15 9.81
CA ARG A 114 -0.85 12.89 11.24
C ARG A 114 -0.35 11.52 11.67
N ALA A 115 -0.51 10.51 10.84
CA ALA A 115 -0.18 9.12 11.17
C ALA A 115 1.34 8.94 11.30
N HIS A 116 2.12 9.56 10.41
CA HIS A 116 3.58 9.56 10.49
C HIS A 116 4.16 10.47 11.58
N ALA A 117 3.40 11.44 12.09
CA ALA A 117 3.85 12.27 13.22
C ALA A 117 3.92 11.48 14.54
N VAL A 118 3.30 10.29 14.60
CA VAL A 118 3.32 9.41 15.77
C VAL A 118 4.33 8.28 15.55
N THR A 119 5.41 8.26 16.32
CA THR A 119 6.39 7.18 16.29
C THR A 119 5.73 5.86 16.66
N SER A 120 5.78 4.88 15.76
CA SER A 120 5.26 3.54 16.04
C SER A 120 5.82 2.49 15.08
N ASP A 121 5.96 1.27 15.60
CA ASP A 121 6.38 0.07 14.85
C ASP A 121 5.21 -0.43 13.99
N ALA A 122 4.97 0.23 12.84
CA ALA A 122 4.02 -0.19 11.83
C ALA A 122 4.64 -1.15 10.81
N THR A 123 3.90 -2.17 10.41
CA THR A 123 4.27 -3.00 9.26
C THR A 123 3.90 -2.35 7.92
N ASP A 124 2.90 -1.47 7.89
CA ASP A 124 2.53 -0.63 6.74
C ASP A 124 1.88 0.72 7.15
N ASP A 125 1.53 1.56 6.16
CA ASP A 125 0.95 2.88 6.42
C ASP A 125 -0.52 2.83 6.84
N ALA A 126 -1.26 1.81 6.39
CA ALA A 126 -2.62 1.57 6.83
C ALA A 126 -2.67 1.32 8.36
N ALA A 127 -1.73 0.53 8.90
CA ALA A 127 -1.63 0.28 10.33
C ALA A 127 -1.31 1.56 11.14
N LEU A 128 -0.55 2.52 10.57
CA LEU A 128 -0.37 3.83 11.21
C LEU A 128 -1.69 4.58 11.34
N VAL A 129 -2.52 4.55 10.30
CA VAL A 129 -3.85 5.19 10.29
C VAL A 129 -4.81 4.49 11.25
N GLU A 130 -4.82 3.16 11.30
CA GLU A 130 -5.62 2.39 12.26
C GLU A 130 -5.29 2.76 13.71
N ARG A 131 -4.01 2.97 14.03
CA ARG A 131 -3.57 3.40 15.37
C ARG A 131 -4.00 4.82 15.73
N LEU A 132 -4.25 5.69 14.75
CA LEU A 132 -4.90 6.97 15.00
C LEU A 132 -6.40 6.85 15.32
N GLY A 133 -6.97 5.64 15.24
CA GLY A 133 -8.41 5.41 15.36
C GLY A 133 -9.20 5.78 14.12
N GLU A 134 -8.52 6.07 13.01
CA GLU A 134 -9.15 6.43 11.74
C GLU A 134 -9.49 5.14 10.97
N PRO A 135 -10.68 5.07 10.32
CA PRO A 135 -11.09 3.87 9.62
C PRO A 135 -10.30 3.68 8.32
N VAL A 136 -9.87 2.44 8.08
CA VAL A 136 -9.30 2.01 6.79
C VAL A 136 -10.32 1.18 6.03
N ILE A 137 -10.68 1.62 4.82
CA ILE A 137 -11.66 0.95 3.98
C ILE A 137 -10.97 -0.09 3.09
N VAL A 138 -11.47 -1.32 3.07
CA VAL A 138 -10.99 -2.33 2.13
C VAL A 138 -11.80 -2.27 0.84
N VAL A 139 -11.13 -2.07 -0.29
CA VAL A 139 -11.73 -2.19 -1.64
C VAL A 139 -11.34 -3.53 -2.28
N PRO A 140 -12.09 -4.03 -3.28
CA PRO A 140 -11.72 -5.26 -3.96
C PRO A 140 -10.33 -5.16 -4.60
N GLY A 141 -9.48 -6.16 -4.35
CA GLY A 141 -8.13 -6.27 -4.91
C GLY A 141 -8.08 -6.82 -6.33
N ASP A 142 -6.89 -7.25 -6.76
CA ASP A 142 -6.67 -7.97 -8.02
C ASP A 142 -5.45 -8.90 -7.87
N GLU A 143 -5.53 -10.14 -8.34
CA GLU A 143 -4.44 -11.11 -8.25
C GLU A 143 -3.16 -10.66 -8.96
N ARG A 144 -3.29 -9.80 -9.98
CA ARG A 144 -2.15 -9.20 -10.69
C ARG A 144 -1.38 -8.21 -9.83
N ALA A 145 -1.94 -7.74 -8.72
CA ALA A 145 -1.20 -6.97 -7.72
C ALA A 145 -0.39 -7.86 -6.77
N LEU A 146 0.04 -9.06 -7.19
CA LEU A 146 0.93 -9.91 -6.41
C LEU A 146 2.25 -9.19 -6.09
N LYS A 147 2.81 -9.46 -4.91
CA LYS A 147 4.13 -8.98 -4.55
C LYS A 147 5.16 -9.97 -5.08
N ILE A 148 6.09 -9.50 -5.91
CA ILE A 148 7.17 -10.33 -6.41
C ILE A 148 8.24 -10.40 -5.31
N THR A 149 8.36 -11.56 -4.68
CA THR A 149 9.34 -11.81 -3.61
C THR A 149 10.20 -13.04 -3.85
N THR A 150 9.73 -13.96 -4.69
CA THR A 150 10.39 -15.23 -4.99
C THR A 150 10.67 -15.37 -6.48
N ARG A 151 11.46 -16.38 -6.84
CA ARG A 151 11.70 -16.71 -8.26
C ARG A 151 10.42 -17.17 -8.96
N GLU A 152 9.56 -17.90 -8.26
CA GLU A 152 8.28 -18.38 -8.80
C GLU A 152 7.33 -17.21 -9.10
N ASP A 153 7.35 -16.16 -8.27
CA ASP A 153 6.59 -14.94 -8.53
C ASP A 153 7.04 -14.26 -9.84
N LEU A 154 8.35 -14.25 -10.13
CA LEU A 154 8.88 -13.71 -11.38
C LEU A 154 8.38 -14.50 -12.59
N ASP A 155 8.40 -15.83 -12.52
CA ASP A 155 7.92 -16.67 -13.60
C ASP A 155 6.40 -16.48 -13.83
N ARG A 156 5.63 -16.29 -12.75
CA ARG A 156 4.21 -15.93 -12.82
C ARG A 156 4.01 -14.56 -13.47
N ALA A 157 4.80 -13.56 -13.09
CA ALA A 157 4.75 -12.23 -13.68
C ALA A 157 5.08 -12.26 -15.19
N ALA A 158 6.10 -13.02 -15.59
CA ALA A 158 6.47 -13.19 -17.00
C ALA A 158 5.33 -13.81 -17.82
N ARG A 159 4.62 -14.80 -17.28
CA ARG A 159 3.44 -15.40 -17.96
C ARG A 159 2.30 -14.39 -18.15
N ILE A 160 2.07 -13.51 -17.18
CA ILE A 160 1.04 -12.46 -17.29
C ILE A 160 1.38 -11.45 -18.39
N LEU A 161 2.66 -11.11 -18.55
CA LEU A 161 3.13 -10.15 -19.56
C LEU A 161 3.22 -10.73 -20.98
N ALA A 162 3.36 -12.05 -21.11
CA ALA A 162 3.50 -12.74 -22.39
C ALA A 162 2.15 -13.08 -23.08
N GLY A 163 1.03 -12.89 -22.37
CA GLY A 163 -0.34 -13.03 -22.90
C GLY A 163 -0.93 -11.68 -23.29
#